data_AF-A0A916PBH0-F1
#
_entry.id   AF-A0A916PBH0-F1
#
_cell.length_a   1.000
_cell.length_b   1.000
_cell.length_c   1.000
_cell.angle_alpha   90.00
_cell.angle_beta   90.00
_cell.angle_gamma   90.00
#
_symmetry.space_group_name_H-M   'P 1'
#
loop_
_entity.id
_entity.type
_entity.pdbx_description
1 polymer ?
#
loop_
_entity_poly.entity_id
_entity_poly.type
_entity_poly.pdbx_seq_one_letter_code
_entity_poly.pdbx_strand_id
1 'polypeptide(L)'
;MNTERENIQMSEQRIPEEEIKPKLIAGRQPVIEALKSQSVMIEKIYLLHGIRGSQIDKIRNLARKKGVPFVEINKQRFRELASDIATQGVIAVISEAKYISVDDILNVSKEKNEPPFILILDEIVDPQNFGALVRTAECAGVHGIITTKHHTAIINSTVARTSAGAIAHVGIAKVVNLAQTLDELKEKGIWIVGADANASKLYYEVDYTMPVAIVIGNEGKGLRFLTKQKCDFLVKIPMYGKVESLNASVAGALMMYEVIRARELKKKKLLNPYLSLNEPTLMYQRPEPLSLQTPLTQSAINQTEPIAESEKSSKTKSKKKMKKSEK
;
A
#
# COMPACT_ATOMS: atom_id res chain seq x y z
N MET A 1 1.03 35.76 48.55
CA MET A 1 2.14 34.94 48.02
C MET A 1 2.04 33.55 48.60
N ASN A 2 1.55 32.60 47.81
CA ASN A 2 1.83 31.16 47.85
C ASN A 2 0.72 30.46 47.06
N THR A 3 1.04 30.18 45.80
CA THR A 3 0.19 29.38 44.91
C THR A 3 0.85 28.01 44.84
N GLU A 4 0.36 27.06 45.63
CA GLU A 4 0.72 25.65 45.49
C GLU A 4 0.15 25.16 44.15
N ARG A 5 1.05 24.65 43.32
CA ARG A 5 0.76 24.14 41.98
C ARG A 5 0.19 22.73 42.12
N GLU A 6 -1.04 22.55 41.67
CA GLU A 6 -1.68 21.24 41.56
C GLU A 6 -0.92 20.36 40.56
N ASN A 7 -0.43 19.23 41.06
CA ASN A 7 0.14 18.14 40.28
C ASN A 7 -0.98 17.41 39.54
N ILE A 8 -1.14 17.67 38.23
CA ILE A 8 -1.96 16.85 37.35
C ILE A 8 -1.11 15.64 36.93
N GLN A 9 -1.27 14.55 37.67
CA GLN A 9 -0.72 13.24 37.35
C GLN A 9 -1.55 12.67 36.18
N MET A 10 -1.16 12.96 34.94
CA MET A 10 -1.69 12.32 33.75
C MET A 10 -1.33 10.84 33.80
N SER A 11 -2.32 10.01 34.14
CA SER A 11 -2.24 8.57 34.00
C SER A 11 -2.15 8.23 32.51
N GLU A 12 -1.04 7.63 32.10
CA GLU A 12 -0.91 6.94 30.82
C GLU A 12 -1.91 5.78 30.80
N GLN A 13 -3.13 6.05 30.37
CA GLN A 13 -4.07 5.02 29.98
C GLN A 13 -3.54 4.37 28.70
N ARG A 14 -2.73 3.32 28.87
CA ARG A 14 -2.41 2.39 27.79
C ARG A 14 -3.71 1.81 27.28
N ILE A 15 -4.08 2.22 26.07
CA ILE A 15 -5.17 1.61 25.31
C ILE A 15 -4.88 0.10 25.25
N PRO A 16 -5.82 -0.79 25.60
CA PRO A 16 -5.59 -2.22 25.55
C PRO A 16 -5.18 -2.63 24.13
N GLU A 17 -4.00 -3.21 23.98
CA GLU A 17 -3.57 -3.84 22.74
C GLU A 17 -4.52 -5.02 22.47
N GLU A 18 -5.57 -4.81 21.67
CA GLU A 18 -6.28 -5.91 21.03
C GLU A 18 -5.28 -6.62 20.12
N GLU A 19 -4.73 -7.71 20.65
CA GLU A 19 -3.85 -8.62 19.93
C GLU A 19 -4.61 -9.12 18.70
N ILE A 20 -4.29 -8.58 17.51
CA ILE A 20 -4.82 -9.09 16.24
C ILE A 20 -4.38 -10.54 16.14
N LYS A 21 -5.26 -11.45 16.56
CA LYS A 21 -5.01 -12.89 16.48
C LYS A 21 -4.95 -13.23 15.00
N PRO A 22 -3.84 -13.77 14.48
CA PRO A 22 -3.77 -14.19 13.09
C PRO A 22 -4.93 -15.15 12.81
N LYS A 23 -5.50 -15.11 11.60
CA LYS A 23 -6.53 -16.08 11.23
C LYS A 23 -5.88 -17.46 11.19
N LEU A 24 -6.39 -18.39 12.00
CA LEU A 24 -5.81 -19.73 12.19
C LEU A 24 -6.70 -20.79 11.55
N ILE A 25 -6.05 -21.79 10.96
CA ILE A 25 -6.67 -23.08 10.63
C ILE A 25 -6.06 -24.12 11.55
N ALA A 26 -6.88 -24.81 12.32
CA ALA A 26 -6.42 -25.81 13.28
C ALA A 26 -6.93 -27.22 12.90
N GLY A 27 -6.16 -28.25 13.23
CA GLY A 27 -6.51 -29.63 12.93
C GLY A 27 -5.77 -30.19 11.72
N ARG A 28 -5.55 -31.51 11.71
CA ARG A 28 -4.72 -32.17 10.69
C ARG A 28 -5.36 -32.09 9.30
N GLN A 29 -6.64 -32.43 9.20
CA GLN A 29 -7.37 -32.47 7.93
C GLN A 29 -7.62 -31.06 7.34
N PRO A 30 -8.10 -30.06 8.11
CA PRO A 30 -8.23 -28.68 7.62
C PRO A 30 -6.92 -28.10 7.10
N VAL A 31 -5.80 -28.38 7.79
CA VAL A 31 -4.47 -27.93 7.34
C VAL A 31 -4.03 -28.65 6.06
N ILE A 32 -4.33 -29.94 5.91
CA ILE A 32 -4.07 -30.67 4.65
C ILE A 32 -4.89 -30.08 3.49
N GLU A 33 -6.15 -29.74 3.72
CA GLU A 33 -7.03 -29.14 2.71
C GLU A 33 -6.58 -27.74 2.33
N ALA A 34 -6.23 -26.90 3.31
CA ALA A 34 -5.63 -25.60 3.08
C ALA A 34 -4.29 -25.71 2.31
N LEU A 35 -3.44 -26.68 2.66
CA LEU A 35 -2.22 -26.99 1.91
C LEU A 35 -2.47 -27.51 0.50
N LYS A 36 -3.66 -28.02 0.17
CA LYS A 36 -4.02 -28.40 -1.21
C LYS A 36 -4.67 -27.26 -1.98
N SER A 37 -5.40 -26.38 -1.30
CA SER A 37 -6.08 -25.23 -1.88
C SER A 37 -5.10 -24.26 -2.54
N GLN A 38 -5.53 -23.59 -3.60
CA GLN A 38 -4.81 -22.48 -4.21
C GLN A 38 -5.28 -21.12 -3.65
N SER A 39 -6.45 -21.07 -3.02
CA SER A 39 -7.07 -19.84 -2.51
C SER A 39 -6.68 -19.53 -1.06
N VAL A 40 -6.14 -20.51 -0.33
CA VAL A 40 -5.70 -20.35 1.06
C VAL A 40 -4.19 -20.32 1.12
N MET A 41 -3.64 -19.18 1.53
CA MET A 41 -2.21 -18.98 1.66
C MET A 41 -1.79 -19.23 3.11
N ILE A 42 -1.01 -20.29 3.32
CA ILE A 42 -0.47 -20.62 4.64
C ILE A 42 0.92 -19.99 4.76
N GLU A 43 1.10 -19.17 5.79
CA GLU A 43 2.37 -18.47 6.07
C GLU A 43 3.33 -19.37 6.84
N LYS A 44 2.81 -20.10 7.83
CA LYS A 44 3.60 -20.98 8.70
C LYS A 44 2.71 -22.05 9.32
N ILE A 45 3.29 -23.22 9.56
CA ILE A 45 2.63 -24.31 10.29
C ILE A 45 3.37 -24.54 11.61
N TYR A 46 2.61 -24.57 12.70
CA TYR A 46 3.06 -25.00 14.01
C TYR A 46 2.62 -26.43 14.27
N LEU A 47 3.58 -27.27 14.61
CA LEU A 47 3.36 -28.66 15.01
C LEU A 47 3.62 -28.78 16.51
N LEU A 48 2.81 -29.55 17.22
CA LEU A 48 3.12 -29.88 18.60
C LEU A 48 4.37 -30.76 18.62
N HIS A 49 5.33 -30.44 19.49
CA HIS A 49 6.57 -31.19 19.60
C HIS A 49 6.33 -32.69 19.84
N GLY A 50 7.06 -33.54 19.11
CA GLY A 50 6.95 -34.99 19.22
C GLY A 50 5.74 -35.60 18.51
N ILE A 51 4.95 -34.81 17.77
CA ILE A 51 3.79 -35.33 17.04
C ILE A 51 4.19 -36.21 15.85
N ARG A 52 3.55 -37.37 15.75
CA ARG A 52 3.81 -38.40 14.73
C ARG A 52 2.51 -38.89 14.10
N GLY A 53 2.63 -39.51 12.93
CA GLY A 53 1.54 -40.17 12.23
C GLY A 53 1.51 -39.83 10.74
N SER A 54 0.90 -40.70 9.95
CA SER A 54 0.84 -40.60 8.48
C SER A 54 0.29 -39.26 7.97
N GLN A 55 -0.69 -38.69 8.66
CA GLN A 55 -1.24 -37.36 8.33
C GLN A 55 -0.23 -36.22 8.60
N ILE A 56 0.58 -36.32 9.66
CA ILE A 56 1.61 -35.32 9.96
C ILE A 56 2.72 -35.38 8.91
N ASP A 57 3.14 -36.59 8.52
CA ASP A 57 4.15 -36.76 7.47
C ASP A 57 3.64 -36.22 6.12
N LYS A 58 2.35 -36.42 5.83
CA LYS A 58 1.69 -35.81 4.68
C LYS A 58 1.70 -34.28 4.74
N ILE A 59 1.44 -33.68 5.90
CA ILE A 59 1.53 -32.22 6.11
C ILE A 59 2.96 -31.73 5.88
N ARG A 60 3.97 -32.38 6.47
CA ARG A 60 5.39 -32.03 6.28
C ARG A 60 5.78 -32.09 4.80
N ASN A 61 5.35 -33.12 4.08
CA ASN A 61 5.65 -33.30 2.66
C ASN A 61 4.96 -32.24 1.78
N LEU A 62 3.68 -31.96 2.02
CA LEU A 62 2.94 -30.91 1.30
C LEU A 62 3.51 -29.51 1.59
N ALA A 63 3.86 -29.23 2.85
CA ALA A 63 4.50 -27.99 3.25
C ALA A 63 5.85 -27.79 2.55
N ARG A 64 6.70 -28.83 2.51
CA ARG A 64 7.97 -28.82 1.74
C ARG A 64 7.73 -28.57 0.25
N LYS A 65 6.78 -29.27 -0.36
CA LYS A 65 6.44 -29.12 -1.78
C LYS A 65 5.96 -27.71 -2.12
N LYS A 66 5.22 -27.06 -1.21
CA LYS A 66 4.74 -25.68 -1.36
C LYS A 66 5.70 -24.62 -0.83
N GLY A 67 6.85 -25.00 -0.26
CA GLY A 67 7.78 -24.05 0.35
C GLY A 67 7.23 -23.34 1.60
N VAL A 68 6.25 -23.93 2.29
CA VAL A 68 5.68 -23.39 3.53
C VAL A 68 6.55 -23.83 4.71
N PRO A 69 7.09 -22.90 5.52
CA PRO A 69 7.89 -23.26 6.69
C PRO A 69 7.00 -23.89 7.77
N PHE A 70 7.53 -24.92 8.45
CA PHE A 70 6.90 -25.51 9.62
C PHE A 70 7.89 -25.64 10.77
N VAL A 71 7.40 -25.48 12.00
CA VAL A 71 8.21 -25.58 13.23
C VAL A 71 7.49 -26.36 14.31
N GLU A 72 8.25 -27.09 15.12
CA GLU A 72 7.71 -27.76 16.31
C GLU A 72 7.78 -26.83 17.53
N ILE A 73 6.69 -26.78 18.30
CA ILE A 73 6.59 -25.94 19.51
C ILE A 73 6.07 -26.76 20.69
N ASN A 74 6.41 -26.32 21.91
CA ASN A 74 5.99 -26.99 23.14
C ASN A 74 4.48 -26.81 23.42
N LYS A 75 3.94 -27.62 24.34
CA LYS A 75 2.51 -27.64 24.68
C LYS A 75 1.99 -26.34 25.29
N GLN A 76 2.85 -25.56 25.95
CA GLN A 76 2.47 -24.28 26.54
C GLN A 76 2.22 -23.24 25.46
N ARG A 77 3.20 -23.01 24.60
CA ARG A 77 3.10 -22.08 23.46
C ARG A 77 2.01 -22.49 22.47
N PHE A 78 1.80 -23.79 22.30
CA PHE A 78 0.74 -24.30 21.44
C PHE A 78 -0.66 -23.97 21.97
N ARG A 79 -0.86 -23.99 23.30
CA ARG A 79 -2.12 -23.60 23.96
C ARG A 79 -2.37 -22.09 23.91
N GLU A 80 -1.32 -21.29 24.01
CA GLU A 80 -1.42 -19.82 23.84
C GLU A 80 -1.92 -19.45 22.44
N LEU A 81 -1.45 -20.16 21.40
CA LEU A 81 -1.84 -19.90 20.02
C LEU A 81 -3.28 -20.32 19.71
N ALA A 82 -3.80 -21.34 20.37
CA ALA A 82 -5.16 -21.84 20.12
C ALA A 82 -5.78 -22.38 21.41
N SER A 83 -6.25 -21.47 22.26
CA SER A 83 -6.86 -21.76 23.56
C SER A 83 -8.15 -22.59 23.44
N ASP A 84 -8.95 -22.33 22.40
CA ASP A 84 -10.35 -22.79 22.32
C ASP A 84 -10.65 -23.63 21.06
N ILE A 85 -9.63 -24.15 20.38
CA ILE A 85 -9.80 -24.86 19.11
C ILE A 85 -9.24 -26.29 19.21
N ALA A 86 -10.00 -27.26 18.70
CA ALA A 86 -9.54 -28.64 18.54
C ALA A 86 -8.43 -28.73 17.48
N THR A 87 -7.19 -28.58 17.92
CA THR A 87 -6.02 -28.43 17.03
C THR A 87 -5.41 -29.73 16.56
N GLN A 88 -5.66 -30.84 17.25
CA GLN A 88 -5.02 -32.14 16.97
C GLN A 88 -3.48 -32.07 16.84
N GLY A 89 -2.87 -31.08 17.50
CA GLY A 89 -1.45 -30.76 17.49
C GLY A 89 -0.90 -30.16 16.18
N VAL A 90 -1.77 -29.58 15.34
CA VAL A 90 -1.39 -28.82 14.15
C VAL A 90 -2.17 -27.49 14.07
N ILE A 91 -1.45 -26.39 13.85
CA ILE A 91 -2.02 -25.07 13.54
C ILE A 91 -1.34 -24.53 12.29
N ALA A 92 -2.10 -24.02 11.35
CA ALA A 92 -1.61 -23.24 10.23
C ALA A 92 -2.04 -21.78 10.41
N VAL A 93 -1.07 -20.88 10.28
CA VAL A 93 -1.31 -19.43 10.18
C VAL A 93 -1.60 -19.11 8.72
N ILE A 94 -2.75 -18.49 8.45
CA ILE A 94 -3.10 -18.07 7.09
C ILE A 94 -2.88 -16.58 6.89
N SER A 95 -2.49 -16.22 5.67
CA SER A 95 -2.25 -14.84 5.25
C SER A 95 -3.56 -14.16 4.86
N GLU A 96 -3.70 -12.90 5.24
CA GLU A 96 -4.79 -12.01 4.79
C GLU A 96 -4.46 -11.32 3.46
N ALA A 97 -3.23 -11.48 2.95
CA ALA A 97 -2.80 -10.83 1.72
C ALA A 97 -3.52 -11.36 0.47
N LYS A 98 -4.06 -10.44 -0.33
CA LYS A 98 -4.63 -10.74 -1.65
C LYS A 98 -3.52 -10.82 -2.69
N TYR A 99 -3.05 -12.03 -2.99
CA TYR A 99 -2.11 -12.23 -4.09
C TYR A 99 -2.82 -12.18 -5.43
N ILE A 100 -2.32 -11.34 -6.33
CA ILE A 100 -2.87 -11.14 -7.67
C ILE A 100 -1.75 -11.18 -8.71
N SER A 101 -2.11 -11.28 -9.99
CA SER A 101 -1.13 -11.19 -11.07
C SER A 101 -0.70 -9.73 -11.32
N VAL A 102 0.40 -9.56 -12.05
CA VAL A 102 0.81 -8.21 -12.50
C VAL A 102 -0.26 -7.60 -13.41
N ASP A 103 -0.90 -8.41 -14.27
CA ASP A 103 -1.97 -7.93 -15.14
C ASP A 103 -3.20 -7.47 -14.35
N ASP A 104 -3.55 -8.15 -13.25
CA ASP A 104 -4.63 -7.72 -12.37
C ASP A 104 -4.34 -6.34 -11.77
N ILE A 105 -3.10 -6.08 -11.33
CA ILE A 105 -2.68 -4.75 -10.82
C ILE A 105 -2.92 -3.67 -11.89
N LEU A 106 -2.58 -3.97 -13.14
CA LEU A 106 -2.80 -3.04 -14.25
C LEU A 106 -4.29 -2.83 -14.55
N ASN A 107 -5.10 -3.88 -14.42
CA ASN A 107 -6.54 -3.77 -14.61
C ASN A 107 -7.19 -2.87 -13.54
N VAL A 108 -6.71 -2.87 -12.29
CA VAL A 108 -7.20 -1.93 -11.25
C VAL A 108 -7.06 -0.48 -11.71
N SER A 109 -5.93 -0.10 -12.32
CA SER A 109 -5.74 1.26 -12.83
C SER A 109 -6.66 1.61 -14.01
N LYS A 110 -6.93 0.64 -14.89
CA LYS A 110 -7.86 0.81 -16.02
C LYS A 110 -9.30 0.98 -15.55
N GLU A 111 -9.74 0.16 -14.59
CA GLU A 111 -11.07 0.25 -13.99
C GLU A 111 -11.33 1.59 -13.31
N LYS A 112 -10.29 2.15 -12.68
CA LYS A 112 -10.33 3.49 -12.07
C LYS A 112 -10.15 4.64 -13.08
N ASN A 113 -9.80 4.33 -14.33
CA ASN A 113 -9.41 5.31 -15.35
C ASN A 113 -8.30 6.26 -14.87
N GLU A 114 -7.30 5.69 -14.17
CA GLU A 114 -6.16 6.40 -13.62
C GLU A 114 -4.85 5.94 -14.28
N PRO A 115 -3.84 6.81 -14.40
CA PRO A 115 -2.52 6.37 -14.84
C PRO A 115 -1.95 5.36 -13.83
N PRO A 116 -1.44 4.20 -14.28
CA PRO A 116 -0.84 3.18 -13.42
C PRO A 116 0.12 3.78 -12.39
N PHE A 117 0.02 3.28 -11.17
CA PHE A 117 0.89 3.65 -10.05
C PHE A 117 1.15 2.41 -9.23
N ILE A 118 2.39 1.92 -9.31
CA ILE A 118 2.80 0.62 -8.79
C ILE A 118 3.99 0.82 -7.85
N LEU A 119 4.01 0.06 -6.76
CA LEU A 119 5.20 -0.05 -5.91
C LEU A 119 5.89 -1.38 -6.18
N ILE A 120 7.21 -1.35 -6.36
CA ILE A 120 8.04 -2.52 -6.56
C ILE A 120 9.05 -2.61 -5.42
N LEU A 121 9.06 -3.76 -4.75
CA LEU A 121 9.94 -4.04 -3.63
C LEU A 121 11.04 -5.00 -4.10
N ASP A 122 12.25 -4.49 -4.27
CA ASP A 122 13.42 -5.28 -4.67
C ASP A 122 14.16 -5.78 -3.44
N GLU A 123 13.81 -6.99 -3.00
CA GLU A 123 14.43 -7.67 -1.85
C GLU A 123 14.29 -6.91 -0.52
N ILE A 124 13.10 -6.36 -0.23
CA ILE A 124 12.75 -5.90 1.12
C ILE A 124 12.52 -7.13 2.00
N VAL A 125 13.47 -7.38 2.92
CA VAL A 125 13.49 -8.59 3.76
C VAL A 125 12.86 -8.34 5.14
N ASP A 126 12.98 -7.12 5.67
CA ASP A 126 12.45 -6.78 6.98
C ASP A 126 10.91 -6.69 6.95
N PRO A 127 10.19 -7.51 7.74
CA PRO A 127 8.73 -7.45 7.84
C PRO A 127 8.20 -6.09 8.31
N GLN A 128 8.96 -5.34 9.12
CA GLN A 128 8.52 -4.03 9.58
C GLN A 128 8.50 -3.03 8.43
N ASN A 129 9.61 -2.91 7.70
CA ASN A 129 9.67 -2.06 6.51
C ASN A 129 8.67 -2.50 5.43
N PHE A 130 8.52 -3.81 5.20
CA PHE A 130 7.54 -4.32 4.23
C PHE A 130 6.11 -3.89 4.58
N GLY A 131 5.68 -4.11 5.82
CA GLY A 131 4.32 -3.74 6.23
C GLY A 131 4.10 -2.23 6.28
N ALA A 132 5.12 -1.44 6.69
CA ALA A 132 5.06 0.01 6.61
C ALA A 132 4.89 0.50 5.16
N LEU A 133 5.65 -0.08 4.21
CA LEU A 133 5.53 0.22 2.77
C LEU A 133 4.16 -0.17 2.23
N VAL A 134 3.61 -1.32 2.61
CA VAL A 134 2.24 -1.74 2.24
C VAL A 134 1.21 -0.73 2.72
N ARG A 135 1.30 -0.31 3.99
CA ARG A 135 0.40 0.70 4.55
C ARG A 135 0.48 2.01 3.80
N THR A 136 1.70 2.50 3.57
CA THR A 136 1.89 3.75 2.84
C THR A 136 1.40 3.64 1.41
N ALA A 137 1.60 2.50 0.74
CA ALA A 137 1.13 2.26 -0.62
C ALA A 137 -0.39 2.31 -0.72
N GLU A 138 -1.09 1.66 0.21
CA GLU A 138 -2.56 1.70 0.29
C GLU A 138 -3.05 3.15 0.48
N CYS A 139 -2.51 3.86 1.48
CA CYS A 139 -2.86 5.25 1.75
C CYS A 139 -2.50 6.21 0.59
N ALA A 140 -1.46 5.88 -0.19
CA ALA A 140 -1.01 6.66 -1.33
C ALA A 140 -1.82 6.39 -2.62
N GLY A 141 -2.75 5.43 -2.60
CA GLY A 141 -3.52 5.06 -3.79
C GLY A 141 -2.72 4.25 -4.82
N VAL A 142 -1.70 3.51 -4.37
CA VAL A 142 -0.98 2.55 -5.23
C VAL A 142 -1.95 1.45 -5.66
N HIS A 143 -1.94 1.12 -6.96
CA HIS A 143 -2.85 0.13 -7.55
C HIS A 143 -2.46 -1.31 -7.19
N GLY A 144 -1.19 -1.54 -6.90
CA GLY A 144 -0.68 -2.82 -6.45
C GLY A 144 0.82 -2.80 -6.19
N ILE A 145 1.26 -3.84 -5.50
CA ILE A 145 2.66 -4.00 -5.08
C ILE A 145 3.24 -5.23 -5.79
N ILE A 146 4.43 -5.10 -6.35
CA ILE A 146 5.19 -6.22 -6.94
C ILE A 146 6.38 -6.52 -6.03
N THR A 147 6.57 -7.78 -5.67
CA THR A 147 7.75 -8.24 -4.92
C THR A 147 8.28 -9.55 -5.50
N THR A 148 9.53 -9.89 -5.21
CA THR A 148 10.13 -11.16 -5.61
C THR A 148 9.56 -12.33 -4.79
N LYS A 149 9.50 -13.53 -5.39
CA LYS A 149 9.10 -14.75 -4.65
C LYS A 149 10.11 -15.15 -3.58
N HIS A 150 11.39 -14.85 -3.81
CA HIS A 150 12.50 -15.16 -2.93
C HIS A 150 13.14 -13.88 -2.40
N HIS A 151 13.87 -13.99 -1.28
CA HIS A 151 14.59 -12.88 -0.68
C HIS A 151 13.71 -11.65 -0.35
N THR A 152 12.46 -11.89 0.02
CA THR A 152 11.54 -10.85 0.51
C THR A 152 10.95 -11.27 1.85
N ALA A 153 10.43 -10.31 2.61
CA ALA A 153 9.70 -10.56 3.84
C ALA A 153 8.56 -11.56 3.59
N ILE A 154 8.47 -12.56 4.47
CA ILE A 154 7.29 -13.42 4.53
C ILE A 154 6.18 -12.59 5.15
N ILE A 155 5.06 -12.44 4.44
CA ILE A 155 3.85 -11.86 5.02
C ILE A 155 3.48 -12.74 6.21
N ASN A 156 3.47 -12.12 7.38
CA ASN A 156 3.26 -12.75 8.67
C ASN A 156 2.51 -11.77 9.59
N SER A 157 2.24 -12.18 10.84
CA SER A 157 1.57 -11.32 11.83
C SER A 157 2.29 -9.98 12.08
N THR A 158 3.62 -9.92 11.91
CA THR A 158 4.37 -8.65 11.97
C THR A 158 3.96 -7.73 10.84
N VAL A 159 3.93 -8.22 9.59
CA VAL A 159 3.46 -7.44 8.43
C VAL A 159 2.00 -7.03 8.59
N ALA A 160 1.12 -7.92 9.05
CA ALA A 160 -0.29 -7.60 9.30
C ALA A 160 -0.44 -6.46 10.32
N ARG A 161 0.33 -6.52 11.42
CA ARG A 161 0.36 -5.48 12.45
C ARG A 161 0.91 -4.16 11.93
N THR A 162 2.09 -4.16 11.31
CA THR A 162 2.75 -2.94 10.84
C THR A 162 2.02 -2.30 9.67
N SER A 163 1.33 -3.10 8.85
CA SER A 163 0.48 -2.61 7.77
C SER A 163 -0.87 -2.04 8.24
N ALA A 164 -1.24 -2.23 9.51
CA ALA A 164 -2.51 -1.78 10.07
C ALA A 164 -3.74 -2.19 9.23
N GLY A 165 -3.75 -3.43 8.71
CA GLY A 165 -4.85 -3.97 7.90
C GLY A 165 -4.79 -3.63 6.40
N ALA A 166 -3.90 -2.73 5.97
CA ALA A 166 -3.75 -2.36 4.55
C ALA A 166 -3.46 -3.56 3.63
N ILE A 167 -2.85 -4.62 4.17
CA ILE A 167 -2.53 -5.86 3.45
C ILE A 167 -3.74 -6.56 2.81
N ALA A 168 -4.95 -6.30 3.33
CA ALA A 168 -6.20 -6.85 2.80
C ALA A 168 -6.75 -6.05 1.61
N HIS A 169 -6.30 -4.80 1.42
CA HIS A 169 -6.88 -3.84 0.48
C HIS A 169 -6.02 -3.60 -0.76
N VAL A 170 -4.69 -3.75 -0.63
CA VAL A 170 -3.76 -3.62 -1.76
C VAL A 170 -3.32 -5.00 -2.26
N GLY A 171 -3.45 -5.23 -3.57
CA GLY A 171 -3.04 -6.49 -4.20
C GLY A 171 -1.52 -6.62 -4.29
N ILE A 172 -1.00 -7.81 -4.02
CA ILE A 172 0.43 -8.12 -4.08
C ILE A 172 0.72 -9.16 -5.16
N ALA A 173 1.55 -8.82 -6.14
CA ALA A 173 2.07 -9.76 -7.13
C ALA A 173 3.46 -10.26 -6.74
N LYS A 174 3.63 -11.58 -6.76
CA LYS A 174 4.92 -12.24 -6.49
C LYS A 174 5.54 -12.77 -7.77
N VAL A 175 6.67 -12.19 -8.17
CA VAL A 175 7.37 -12.54 -9.42
C VAL A 175 8.64 -13.34 -9.18
N VAL A 176 8.98 -14.24 -10.10
CA VAL A 176 10.21 -15.04 -10.02
C VAL A 176 11.41 -14.21 -10.47
N ASN A 177 11.27 -13.55 -11.62
CA ASN A 177 12.32 -12.74 -12.24
C ASN A 177 11.86 -11.28 -12.30
N LEU A 178 12.39 -10.46 -11.39
CA LEU A 178 12.03 -9.05 -11.34
C LEU A 178 12.50 -8.30 -12.58
N ALA A 179 13.71 -8.55 -13.07
CA ALA A 179 14.26 -7.84 -14.23
C ALA A 179 13.39 -8.04 -15.49
N GLN A 180 12.93 -9.27 -15.72
CA GLN A 180 11.98 -9.55 -16.81
C GLN A 180 10.64 -8.85 -16.59
N THR A 181 10.13 -8.84 -15.36
CA THR A 181 8.88 -8.13 -15.04
C THR A 181 9.01 -6.63 -15.33
N LEU A 182 10.16 -6.02 -15.06
CA LEU A 182 10.40 -4.60 -15.39
C LEU A 182 10.38 -4.36 -16.90
N ASP A 183 10.95 -5.26 -17.71
CA ASP A 183 10.87 -5.16 -19.17
C ASP A 183 9.40 -5.25 -19.65
N GLU A 184 8.63 -6.20 -19.14
CA GLU A 184 7.21 -6.37 -19.47
C GLU A 184 6.35 -5.15 -19.08
N LEU A 185 6.67 -4.49 -17.95
CA LEU A 185 5.99 -3.26 -17.55
C LEU A 185 6.32 -2.10 -18.50
N LYS A 186 7.57 -2.00 -18.96
CA LYS A 186 8.00 -0.98 -19.92
C LYS A 186 7.34 -1.16 -21.29
N GLU A 187 7.22 -2.40 -21.76
CA GLU A 187 6.46 -2.73 -22.98
C GLU A 187 4.99 -2.28 -22.89
N LYS A 188 4.43 -2.28 -21.67
CA LYS A 188 3.07 -1.79 -21.38
C LYS A 188 3.00 -0.28 -21.11
N GLY A 189 4.08 0.47 -21.36
CA GLY A 189 4.13 1.92 -21.24
C GLY A 189 4.29 2.46 -19.82
N ILE A 190 4.77 1.63 -18.89
CA ILE A 190 4.98 2.02 -17.48
C ILE A 190 6.44 2.40 -17.28
N TRP A 191 6.66 3.59 -16.73
CA TRP A 191 7.99 4.10 -16.45
C TRP A 191 8.51 3.58 -15.12
N ILE A 192 9.77 3.15 -15.08
CA ILE A 192 10.40 2.56 -13.89
C ILE A 192 11.31 3.59 -13.23
N VAL A 193 11.01 3.98 -11.99
CA VAL A 193 11.80 4.95 -11.22
C VAL A 193 12.38 4.26 -9.98
N GLY A 194 13.69 4.10 -9.93
CA GLY A 194 14.40 3.45 -8.83
C GLY A 194 15.01 4.44 -7.83
N ALA A 195 14.90 4.12 -6.54
CA ALA A 195 15.60 4.84 -5.48
C ALA A 195 17.08 4.40 -5.39
N ASP A 196 18.02 5.32 -5.62
CA ASP A 196 19.46 5.10 -5.44
C ASP A 196 20.12 6.34 -4.86
N ALA A 197 20.82 6.20 -3.73
CA ALA A 197 21.55 7.30 -3.09
C ALA A 197 22.62 7.92 -4.02
N ASN A 198 23.15 7.15 -4.98
CA ASN A 198 24.18 7.59 -5.91
C ASN A 198 23.61 8.23 -7.19
N ALA A 199 22.29 8.36 -7.32
CA ALA A 199 21.70 8.98 -8.49
C ALA A 199 22.12 10.47 -8.62
N SER A 200 22.22 10.95 -9.86
CA SER A 200 22.45 12.36 -10.13
C SER A 200 21.18 13.20 -9.92
N LYS A 201 20.03 12.66 -10.35
CA LYS A 201 18.73 13.32 -10.31
C LYS A 201 18.08 13.23 -8.92
N LEU A 202 17.47 14.33 -8.48
CA LEU A 202 16.70 14.38 -7.24
C LEU A 202 15.30 13.79 -7.46
N TYR A 203 14.73 13.19 -6.41
CA TYR A 203 13.45 12.49 -6.52
C TYR A 203 12.31 13.37 -7.03
N TYR A 204 12.33 14.68 -6.79
CA TYR A 204 11.30 15.63 -7.26
C TYR A 204 11.56 16.22 -8.66
N GLU A 205 12.60 15.78 -9.37
CA GLU A 205 12.95 16.25 -10.73
C GLU A 205 12.40 15.34 -11.85
N VAL A 206 11.63 14.31 -11.50
CA VAL A 206 10.96 13.40 -12.43
C VAL A 206 9.48 13.78 -12.54
N ASP A 207 8.91 13.67 -13.74
CA ASP A 207 7.47 13.81 -13.94
C ASP A 207 6.74 12.55 -13.47
N TYR A 208 6.01 12.62 -12.36
CA TYR A 208 5.21 11.48 -11.86
C TYR A 208 3.74 11.50 -12.30
N THR A 209 3.39 12.37 -13.23
CA THR A 209 2.03 12.42 -13.80
C THR A 209 1.80 11.34 -14.85
N MET A 210 2.87 10.66 -15.27
CA MET A 210 2.87 9.50 -16.16
C MET A 210 2.51 8.19 -15.44
N PRO A 211 2.18 7.11 -16.18
CA PRO A 211 2.15 5.74 -15.66
C PRO A 211 3.52 5.37 -15.08
N VAL A 212 3.58 5.00 -13.79
CA VAL A 212 4.85 4.85 -13.09
C VAL A 212 4.88 3.67 -12.12
N ALA A 213 6.03 3.01 -12.05
CA ALA A 213 6.38 2.06 -11.02
C ALA A 213 7.58 2.56 -10.23
N ILE A 214 7.41 2.71 -8.91
CA ILE A 214 8.47 3.12 -7.99
C ILE A 214 9.18 1.88 -7.46
N VAL A 215 10.50 1.83 -7.56
CA VAL A 215 11.30 0.68 -7.08
C VAL A 215 12.11 1.06 -5.85
N ILE A 216 11.83 0.37 -4.74
CA ILE A 216 12.56 0.50 -3.48
C ILE A 216 13.39 -0.76 -3.26
N GLY A 217 14.68 -0.57 -3.05
CA GLY A 217 15.63 -1.66 -2.83
C GLY A 217 15.83 -1.99 -1.36
N ASN A 218 16.57 -3.08 -1.14
CA ASN A 218 17.01 -3.52 0.17
C ASN A 218 17.68 -2.40 0.97
N GLU A 219 17.47 -2.36 2.29
CA GLU A 219 17.95 -1.32 3.19
C GLU A 219 19.48 -1.20 3.23
N GLY A 220 20.20 -2.31 3.03
CA GLY A 220 21.66 -2.34 3.07
C GLY A 220 22.29 -2.31 1.67
N LYS A 221 21.80 -3.15 0.75
CA LYS A 221 22.38 -3.29 -0.59
C LYS A 221 21.82 -2.29 -1.61
N GLY A 222 20.70 -1.65 -1.30
CA GLY A 222 19.92 -0.90 -2.26
C GLY A 222 19.33 -1.80 -3.35
N LEU A 223 19.09 -1.23 -4.53
CA LEU A 223 18.61 -1.95 -5.70
C LEU A 223 19.68 -2.93 -6.21
N ARG A 224 19.25 -4.10 -6.71
CA ARG A 224 20.17 -5.01 -7.40
C ARG A 224 20.67 -4.41 -8.71
N PHE A 225 21.86 -4.85 -9.15
CA PHE A 225 22.48 -4.34 -10.37
C PHE A 225 21.56 -4.42 -11.60
N LEU A 226 20.92 -5.57 -11.84
CA LEU A 226 19.99 -5.74 -12.97
C LEU A 226 18.75 -4.85 -12.80
N THR A 227 18.21 -4.71 -11.59
CA THR A 227 17.09 -3.80 -11.31
C THR A 227 17.48 -2.35 -11.65
N LYS A 228 18.67 -1.89 -11.24
CA LYS A 228 19.17 -0.55 -11.55
C LYS A 228 19.28 -0.30 -13.06
N GLN A 229 19.86 -1.26 -13.80
CA GLN A 229 20.02 -1.15 -15.26
C GLN A 229 18.69 -1.08 -16.03
N LYS A 230 17.61 -1.60 -15.43
CA LYS A 230 16.28 -1.63 -16.04
C LYS A 230 15.41 -0.41 -15.69
N CYS A 231 15.81 0.37 -14.68
CA CYS A 231 15.12 1.62 -14.34
C CYS A 231 15.30 2.66 -15.46
N ASP A 232 14.23 3.36 -15.82
CA ASP A 232 14.28 4.49 -16.75
C ASP A 232 14.90 5.72 -16.07
N PHE A 233 14.64 5.88 -14.78
CA PHE A 233 15.24 6.90 -13.94
C PHE A 233 15.76 6.29 -12.64
N LEU A 234 16.96 6.71 -12.24
CA LEU A 234 17.43 6.58 -10.87
C LEU A 234 17.34 7.94 -10.21
N VAL A 235 16.82 7.98 -8.99
CA VAL A 235 16.67 9.22 -8.23
C VAL A 235 17.18 9.07 -6.81
N LYS A 236 17.67 10.18 -6.25
CA LYS A 236 18.08 10.27 -4.85
C LYS A 236 17.22 11.24 -4.07
N ILE A 237 17.09 10.97 -2.77
CA ILE A 237 16.57 11.93 -1.80
C ILE A 237 17.77 12.73 -1.28
N PRO A 238 17.72 14.08 -1.30
CA PRO A 238 18.85 14.89 -0.85
C PRO A 238 19.10 14.67 0.65
N MET A 239 20.37 14.42 1.00
CA MET A 239 20.84 14.26 2.37
C MET A 239 21.73 15.44 2.75
N TYR A 240 21.40 16.12 3.85
CA TYR A 240 22.19 17.24 4.39
C TYR A 240 22.93 16.90 5.69
N GLY A 241 22.64 15.73 6.26
CA GLY A 241 23.23 15.25 7.51
C GLY A 241 24.48 14.39 7.29
N LYS A 242 24.95 13.78 8.38
CA LYS A 242 26.11 12.87 8.37
C LYS A 242 25.78 11.43 7.95
N VAL A 243 24.49 11.09 7.86
CA VAL A 243 24.01 9.76 7.47
C VAL A 243 23.71 9.76 5.98
N GLU A 244 24.08 8.67 5.32
CA GLU A 244 24.10 8.58 3.85
C GLU A 244 22.76 8.12 3.25
N SER A 245 21.81 7.65 4.07
CA SER A 245 20.52 7.15 3.59
C SER A 245 19.40 7.24 4.63
N LEU A 246 18.16 7.15 4.13
CA LEU A 246 16.95 6.98 4.93
C LEU A 246 16.58 5.50 5.01
N ASN A 247 15.77 5.15 6.01
CA ASN A 247 15.10 3.85 6.05
C ASN A 247 14.27 3.64 4.76
N ALA A 248 14.26 2.41 4.22
CA ALA A 248 13.57 2.09 2.96
C ALA A 248 12.07 2.45 2.98
N SER A 249 11.38 2.25 4.10
CA SER A 249 9.97 2.62 4.23
C SER A 249 9.74 4.13 4.16
N VAL A 250 10.66 4.92 4.73
CA VAL A 250 10.62 6.40 4.68
C VAL A 250 10.94 6.90 3.27
N ALA A 251 11.96 6.32 2.62
CA ALA A 251 12.30 6.66 1.25
C ALA A 251 11.14 6.33 0.29
N GLY A 252 10.54 5.15 0.44
CA GLY A 252 9.36 4.76 -0.32
C GLY A 252 8.17 5.69 -0.08
N ALA A 253 7.93 6.10 1.15
CA ALA A 253 6.88 7.05 1.48
C ALA A 253 7.07 8.40 0.79
N LEU A 254 8.28 8.97 0.85
CA LEU A 254 8.59 10.24 0.19
C LEU A 254 8.37 10.17 -1.32
N MET A 255 8.83 9.10 -1.97
CA MET A 255 8.65 8.93 -3.41
C MET A 255 7.19 8.72 -3.77
N MET A 256 6.43 7.90 -3.03
CA MET A 256 5.01 7.69 -3.28
C MET A 256 4.19 8.98 -3.12
N TYR A 257 4.46 9.77 -2.07
CA TYR A 257 3.76 11.03 -1.86
C TYR A 257 4.19 12.13 -2.84
N GLU A 258 5.37 12.04 -3.46
CA GLU A 258 5.73 12.90 -4.59
C GLU A 258 4.90 12.57 -5.84
N VAL A 259 4.55 11.31 -6.07
CA VAL A 259 3.60 10.93 -7.13
C VAL A 259 2.24 11.59 -6.88
N ILE A 260 1.73 11.49 -5.65
CA ILE A 260 0.46 12.13 -5.26
C ILE A 260 0.55 13.64 -5.49
N ARG A 261 1.59 14.29 -4.96
CA ARG A 261 1.81 15.73 -5.09
C ARG A 261 1.84 16.15 -6.55
N ALA A 262 2.61 15.48 -7.41
CA ALA A 262 2.70 15.80 -8.82
C ALA A 262 1.35 15.69 -9.54
N ARG A 263 0.59 14.61 -9.27
CA ARG A 263 -0.74 14.38 -9.87
C ARG A 263 -1.77 15.40 -9.39
N GLU A 264 -1.78 15.73 -8.10
CA GLU A 264 -2.64 16.77 -7.53
C GLU A 264 -2.32 18.16 -8.10
N LEU A 265 -1.04 18.51 -8.23
CA LEU A 265 -0.63 19.77 -8.83
C LEU A 265 -1.05 19.88 -10.31
N LYS A 266 -0.95 18.79 -11.08
CA LYS A 266 -1.46 18.73 -12.45
C LYS A 266 -2.97 18.95 -12.49
N LYS A 267 -3.73 18.29 -11.62
CA LYS A 267 -5.18 18.48 -11.49
C LYS A 267 -5.51 19.94 -11.17
N LYS A 268 -4.86 20.54 -10.18
CA LYS A 268 -5.05 21.96 -9.82
C LYS A 268 -4.74 22.91 -10.98
N LYS A 269 -3.66 22.67 -11.73
CA LYS A 269 -3.33 23.45 -12.94
C LYS A 269 -4.37 23.30 -14.06
N LEU A 270 -4.97 22.12 -14.20
CA LEU A 270 -6.05 21.91 -15.16
C LEU A 270 -7.32 22.68 -14.75
N LEU A 271 -7.62 22.77 -13.44
CA LEU A 271 -8.75 23.57 -12.94
C LEU A 271 -8.47 25.08 -12.98
N ASN A 272 -7.23 25.50 -12.71
CA ASN A 272 -6.81 26.89 -12.75
C ASN A 272 -5.45 27.02 -13.48
N PRO A 273 -5.46 27.32 -14.79
CA PRO A 273 -4.24 27.48 -15.59
C PRO A 273 -3.31 28.61 -15.12
N TYR A 274 -3.84 29.57 -14.36
CA TYR A 274 -3.09 30.71 -13.83
C TYR A 274 -2.47 30.46 -12.46
N LEU A 275 -2.64 29.25 -11.89
CA LEU A 275 -2.05 28.90 -10.60
C LEU A 275 -0.52 28.90 -10.70
N SER A 276 0.10 29.96 -10.21
CA SER A 276 1.54 30.03 -10.01
C SER A 276 1.94 29.15 -8.83
N LEU A 277 2.63 28.04 -9.10
CA LEU A 277 3.20 27.17 -8.04
C LEU A 277 4.34 27.84 -7.25
N ASN A 278 4.80 29.00 -7.73
CA ASN A 278 5.87 29.79 -7.15
C ASN A 278 5.34 31.05 -6.47
N GLU A 279 4.02 31.21 -6.30
CA GLU A 279 3.54 32.32 -5.46
C GLU A 279 4.11 32.12 -4.06
N PRO A 280 5.01 33.03 -3.61
CA PRO A 280 5.47 32.98 -2.24
C PRO A 280 4.22 33.08 -1.39
N THR A 281 4.03 32.12 -0.49
CA THR A 281 3.11 32.27 0.62
C THR A 281 3.31 33.67 1.15
N LEU A 282 2.27 34.51 1.02
CA LEU A 282 2.24 35.89 1.49
C LEU A 282 3.09 36.00 2.76
N MET A 283 4.14 36.83 2.71
CA MET A 283 4.99 37.29 3.82
C MET A 283 4.58 36.67 5.15
N TYR A 284 5.30 35.66 5.66
CA TYR A 284 5.02 34.89 6.89
C TYR A 284 4.21 35.65 7.97
N GLN A 285 2.90 35.78 7.77
CA GLN A 285 1.98 36.27 8.77
C GLN A 285 1.52 35.03 9.49
N ARG A 286 1.88 34.92 10.77
CA ARG A 286 1.40 33.82 11.61
C ARG A 286 -0.14 33.92 11.59
N PRO A 287 -0.87 32.94 11.04
CA PRO A 287 -2.31 32.95 11.13
C PRO A 287 -2.69 32.89 12.61
N GLU A 288 -3.83 33.48 12.98
CA GLU A 288 -4.37 33.36 14.34
C GLU A 288 -4.39 31.88 14.77
N PRO A 289 -4.01 31.54 16.01
CA PRO A 289 -4.10 30.18 16.52
C PRO A 289 -5.47 29.55 16.23
N LEU A 290 -5.51 28.25 15.90
CA LEU A 290 -6.78 27.54 15.62
C LEU A 290 -7.81 27.69 16.76
N SER A 291 -7.36 27.91 18.00
CA SER A 291 -8.21 28.19 19.16
C SER A 291 -8.95 29.53 19.12
N LEU A 292 -8.47 30.47 18.30
CA LEU A 292 -9.02 31.82 18.11
C LEU A 292 -9.68 31.97 16.73
N GLN A 293 -9.51 31.00 15.84
CA GLN A 293 -10.25 30.94 14.59
C GLN A 293 -11.68 30.48 14.88
N THR A 294 -12.66 31.22 14.36
CA THR A 294 -14.07 30.82 14.46
C THR A 294 -14.25 29.48 13.76
N PRO A 295 -14.94 28.48 14.36
CA PRO A 295 -15.20 27.21 13.67
C PRO A 295 -15.89 27.49 12.34
N LEU A 296 -15.38 26.92 11.25
CA LEU A 296 -16.06 26.92 9.96
C LEU A 296 -17.46 26.34 10.18
N THR A 297 -18.48 27.18 10.08
CA THR A 297 -19.87 26.73 10.17
C THR A 297 -20.14 25.78 9.01
N GLN A 298 -20.94 24.73 9.28
CA GLN A 298 -21.30 23.66 8.33
C GLN A 298 -21.83 24.16 6.97
N SER A 299 -22.18 25.44 6.84
CA SER A 299 -22.60 26.10 5.60
C SER A 299 -21.49 26.21 4.55
N ALA A 300 -20.21 26.19 4.93
CA ALA A 300 -19.09 26.26 3.98
C ALA A 300 -18.79 24.92 3.29
N ILE A 301 -19.29 23.79 3.83
CA ILE A 301 -19.03 22.44 3.29
C ILE A 301 -20.07 22.06 2.21
N ASN A 302 -21.24 22.71 2.18
CA ASN A 302 -22.34 22.39 1.26
C ASN A 302 -22.41 23.27 -0.02
N GLN A 303 -21.35 24.02 -0.37
CA GLN A 303 -21.30 24.74 -1.65
C GLN A 303 -20.60 23.95 -2.77
N THR A 304 -20.88 22.65 -2.88
CA THR A 304 -20.80 21.98 -4.18
C THR A 304 -22.19 22.03 -4.80
N GLU A 305 -22.43 23.05 -5.63
CA GLU A 305 -23.65 23.13 -6.43
C GLU A 305 -23.79 21.88 -7.31
N PRO A 306 -25.00 21.31 -7.46
CA PRO A 306 -25.25 20.26 -8.43
C PRO A 306 -25.17 20.85 -9.84
N ILE A 307 -24.52 20.12 -10.75
CA ILE A 307 -24.51 20.38 -12.18
C ILE A 307 -25.97 20.44 -12.67
N ALA A 308 -26.44 21.63 -13.03
CA ALA A 308 -27.79 21.82 -13.56
C ALA A 308 -27.89 21.27 -14.99
N GLU A 309 -28.69 20.21 -15.17
CA GLU A 309 -29.28 19.86 -16.45
C GLU A 309 -30.13 21.04 -16.96
N SER A 310 -29.71 21.68 -18.04
CA SER A 310 -30.54 22.67 -18.75
C SER A 310 -30.40 22.55 -20.26
N GLU A 311 -30.79 21.41 -20.82
CA GLU A 311 -31.18 21.34 -22.23
C GLU A 311 -32.42 20.46 -22.41
N LYS A 312 -33.60 21.11 -22.44
CA LYS A 312 -34.74 20.85 -23.36
C LYS A 312 -36.02 21.51 -22.84
N SER A 313 -36.18 22.82 -23.06
CA SER A 313 -37.51 23.43 -23.21
C SER A 313 -37.43 24.83 -23.82
N SER A 314 -37.01 24.92 -25.09
CA SER A 314 -37.21 26.13 -25.90
C SER A 314 -37.04 25.82 -27.40
N LYS A 315 -37.75 24.79 -27.87
CA LYS A 315 -38.02 24.60 -29.31
C LYS A 315 -39.50 24.34 -29.56
N THR A 316 -40.37 25.18 -29.01
CA THR A 316 -41.71 25.38 -29.60
C THR A 316 -41.56 26.40 -30.72
N LYS A 317 -41.03 25.91 -31.85
CA LYS A 317 -41.01 26.62 -33.12
C LYS A 317 -42.43 27.06 -33.45
N SER A 318 -42.59 28.39 -33.53
CA SER A 318 -43.04 29.08 -34.75
C SER A 318 -43.33 28.14 -35.93
N LYS A 319 -44.54 27.58 -35.97
CA LYS A 319 -45.20 26.95 -37.13
C LYS A 319 -46.71 26.99 -36.91
N LYS A 320 -47.29 28.20 -36.85
CA LYS A 320 -48.75 28.38 -36.98
C LYS A 320 -49.12 29.81 -37.42
N LYS A 321 -48.51 30.29 -38.51
CA LYS A 321 -49.02 31.41 -39.31
C LYS A 321 -48.49 31.27 -40.74
N MET A 322 -49.15 30.43 -41.53
CA MET A 322 -49.21 30.50 -43.00
C MET A 322 -50.05 29.32 -43.47
N LYS A 323 -51.36 29.55 -43.57
CA LYS A 323 -52.30 28.86 -44.47
C LYS A 323 -53.64 29.58 -44.36
N LYS A 324 -53.85 30.58 -45.21
CA LYS A 324 -55.11 30.98 -45.86
C LYS A 324 -54.83 32.18 -46.79
N SER A 325 -55.50 32.16 -47.94
CA SER A 325 -55.41 32.99 -49.18
C SER A 325 -54.20 32.71 -50.07
N GLU A 326 -54.29 32.32 -51.35
CA GLU A 326 -55.37 32.27 -52.36
C GLU A 326 -54.86 31.49 -53.60
N LYS A 327 -55.81 30.98 -54.41
CA LYS A 327 -55.74 30.22 -55.68
C LYS A 327 -55.53 28.70 -55.60
#